data_AF-A0AAZ3RP55-F1
#
_entry.id   AF-A0AAZ3RP55-F1
#
_cell.length_a   1.000
_cell.length_b   1.000
_cell.length_c   1.000
_cell.angle_alpha   90.00
_cell.angle_beta   90.00
_cell.angle_gamma   90.00
#
_symmetry.space_group_name_H-M   'P 1'
#
loop_
_entity.id
_entity.type
_entity.pdbx_description
1 polymer ?
#
loop_
_entity_poly.entity_id
_entity_poly.type
_entity_poly.pdbx_seq_one_letter_code
_entity_poly.pdbx_strand_id
1 'polypeptide(L)' 'MTEGLLHRGQHMHGALPISSGQCWNLIVWMRASQERKKLCPMCKKLPTLVEGQGFTDGFTSDSGMSLL' A
#
# COMPACT_ATOMS: atom_id res chain seq x y z
N MET A 1 14.78 -9.74 -21.52
CA MET A 1 13.52 -9.03 -21.26
C MET A 1 13.40 -8.94 -19.75
N THR A 2 13.50 -7.74 -19.18
CA THR A 2 13.31 -7.52 -17.74
C THR A 2 11.88 -7.05 -17.55
N GLU A 3 11.00 -7.97 -17.21
CA GLU A 3 9.59 -7.69 -16.99
C GLU A 3 9.29 -7.67 -15.49
N GLY A 4 8.53 -6.67 -15.05
CA GLY A 4 8.02 -6.59 -13.69
C GLY A 4 6.64 -7.23 -13.59
N LEU A 5 6.35 -7.89 -12.47
CA LEU A 5 5.02 -8.39 -12.16
C LEU A 5 4.27 -7.38 -11.28
N LEU A 6 3.10 -6.92 -11.73
CA LEU A 6 2.18 -6.13 -10.91
C LEU A 6 0.98 -6.98 -10.51
N HIS A 7 0.70 -7.05 -9.22
CA HIS A 7 -0.50 -7.71 -8.69
C HIS A 7 -1.10 -6.92 -7.53
N ARG A 8 -2.36 -7.21 -7.21
CA ARG A 8 -3.03 -6.65 -6.02
C ARG A 8 -2.32 -7.15 -4.76
N GLY A 9 -2.14 -6.29 -3.76
CA GLY A 9 -1.53 -6.68 -2.48
C GLY A 9 -2.34 -7.70 -1.67
N GLN A 10 -3.62 -7.88 -1.97
CA GLN A 10 -4.47 -8.92 -1.36
C GLN A 10 -4.41 -10.27 -2.10
N HIS A 11 -3.70 -10.35 -3.23
CA HIS A 11 -3.57 -11.60 -3.96
C HIS A 11 -2.68 -12.55 -3.15
N MET A 12 -3.24 -13.68 -2.74
CA MET A 12 -2.48 -14.74 -2.07
C MET A 12 -1.52 -15.39 -3.07
N HIS A 13 -0.24 -15.37 -2.74
CA HIS A 13 0.84 -15.92 -3.56
C HIS A 13 2.00 -16.39 -2.68
N GLY A 14 2.90 -17.20 -3.24
CA GLY A 14 4.04 -17.75 -2.52
C GLY A 14 5.24 -17.93 -3.45
N ALA A 15 6.39 -18.19 -2.83
CA ALA A 15 7.61 -18.56 -3.55
C ALA A 15 7.72 -20.09 -3.59
N LEU A 16 7.99 -20.64 -4.77
CA LEU A 16 8.37 -22.04 -4.91
C LEU A 16 9.83 -22.24 -4.43
N PRO A 17 10.21 -23.45 -4.01
CA PRO A 17 11.60 -23.76 -3.71
C PRO A 17 12.50 -23.48 -4.91
N ILE A 18 13.68 -22.91 -4.66
CA ILE A 18 14.72 -22.79 -5.67
C ILE A 18 15.51 -24.10 -5.76
N SER A 19 15.78 -24.57 -6.97
CA SER A 19 16.57 -25.79 -7.19
C SER A 19 18.06 -25.57 -6.92
N SER A 20 18.57 -24.36 -7.12
CA SER A 20 19.96 -23.94 -6.88
C SER A 20 20.11 -22.41 -6.95
N GLY A 21 21.22 -21.86 -6.44
CA GLY A 21 21.57 -20.44 -6.59
C GLY A 21 20.85 -19.48 -5.63
N GLN A 22 20.66 -18.23 -6.08
CA GLN A 22 19.99 -17.15 -5.33
C GLN A 22 18.94 -16.47 -6.22
N CYS A 23 17.78 -16.14 -5.63
CA CYS A 23 16.71 -15.39 -6.29
C CYS A 23 16.59 -14.00 -5.65
N TRP A 24 16.89 -12.95 -6.43
CA TRP A 24 16.81 -11.56 -5.98
C TRP A 24 15.52 -10.92 -6.50
N ASN A 25 14.64 -10.49 -5.59
CA ASN A 25 13.39 -9.82 -5.93
C ASN A 25 13.43 -8.36 -5.44
N LEU A 26 13.10 -7.42 -6.33
CA LEU A 26 12.77 -6.05 -5.94
C LEU A 26 11.24 -5.94 -5.82
N ILE A 27 10.75 -5.65 -4.62
CA ILE A 27 9.31 -5.52 -4.36
C ILE A 27 9.02 -4.05 -4.04
N VAL A 28 8.12 -3.44 -4.81
CA VAL A 28 7.66 -2.06 -4.60
C VAL A 28 6.17 -2.07 -4.26
N TRP A 29 5.82 -1.64 -3.04
CA TRP A 29 4.43 -1.52 -2.61
C TRP A 29 3.88 -0.13 -2.94
N MET A 30 3.04 -0.06 -3.98
CA MET A 30 2.39 1.19 -4.36
C MET A 30 1.05 1.34 -3.63
N ARG A 31 0.76 2.56 -3.14
CA ARG A 31 -0.49 2.90 -2.47
C ARG A 31 -0.99 4.26 -2.94
N ALA A 32 -2.23 4.31 -3.44
CA ALA A 32 -2.95 5.56 -3.66
C ALA A 32 -3.64 6.00 -2.36
N SER A 33 -2.88 6.56 -1.41
CA SER A 33 -3.41 6.89 -0.07
C SER A 33 -4.58 7.87 -0.12
N GLN A 34 -4.55 8.85 -1.02
CA GLN A 34 -5.64 9.82 -1.20
C GLN A 34 -6.95 9.18 -1.67
N GLU A 35 -6.89 8.11 -2.45
CA GLU A 35 -8.07 7.36 -2.87
C GLU A 35 -8.54 6.38 -1.79
N ARG A 36 -7.59 5.66 -1.19
CA ARG A 36 -7.87 4.64 -0.18
C ARG A 36 -8.39 5.22 1.14
N LYS A 37 -8.10 6.49 1.45
CA LYS A 37 -8.60 7.16 2.66
C LYS A 37 -10.05 7.62 2.56
N LYS A 38 -10.65 7.67 1.37
CA LYS A 38 -12.03 8.18 1.16
C LYS A 38 -13.08 7.33 1.88
N LEU A 39 -12.95 6.01 1.84
CA LEU A 39 -13.90 5.08 2.46
C LEU A 39 -13.16 3.92 3.12
N CYS A 40 -13.70 3.44 4.24
CA CYS A 40 -13.21 2.22 4.88
C CYS A 40 -13.33 1.03 3.91
N PRO A 41 -12.24 0.28 3.64
CA PRO A 41 -12.27 -0.84 2.70
C PRO A 41 -13.13 -2.01 3.19
N MET A 42 -13.45 -2.07 4.48
CA MET A 42 -14.28 -3.13 5.06
C MET A 42 -15.78 -2.82 4.92
N CYS A 43 -16.20 -1.61 5.32
CA CYS A 43 -17.63 -1.26 5.41
C CYS A 43 -18.12 -0.27 4.34
N LYS A 44 -17.21 0.28 3.51
CA LYS A 44 -17.49 1.29 2.49
C LYS A 44 -18.15 2.58 3.02
N LYS A 45 -17.94 2.90 4.30
CA LYS A 45 -18.38 4.15 4.92
C LYS A 45 -17.20 5.09 5.12
N LEU A 46 -17.47 6.39 5.22
CA LEU A 46 -16.45 7.38 5.60
C LEU A 46 -15.89 6.97 6.98
N PRO A 47 -14.57 6.76 7.11
CA PRO A 47 -13.99 6.38 8.38
C PRO A 47 -14.06 7.54 9.38
N THR A 48 -14.47 7.26 10.61
CA THR A 48 -14.30 8.18 11.73
C THR A 48 -12.88 8.01 12.26
N LEU A 49 -12.02 8.98 11.98
CA LEU A 49 -10.61 8.95 12.39
C LEU A 49 -10.44 9.58 13.77
N VAL A 50 -9.48 9.07 14.53
CA VAL A 50 -8.98 9.68 15.78
C VAL A 50 -7.51 10.02 15.59
N GLU A 51 -7.03 11.08 16.22
CA GLU A 51 -5.60 11.43 16.17
C GLU A 51 -4.76 10.31 16.81
N GLY A 52 -3.79 9.82 16.05
CA GLY A 52 -2.79 8.86 16.53
C GLY A 52 -1.52 9.57 16.98
N GLN A 53 -0.73 8.91 17.84
CA GLN A 53 0.61 9.41 18.16
C GLN A 53 1.57 9.11 17.00
N GLY A 54 2.15 10.16 16.43
CA GLY A 54 3.15 10.07 15.38
C GLY A 54 2.56 9.92 13.97
N PHE A 55 3.44 10.03 12.98
CA PHE A 55 3.13 9.84 11.56
C PHE A 55 3.95 8.68 11.05
N THR A 56 3.30 7.65 10.49
CA THR A 56 3.99 6.48 9.94
C THR A 56 3.80 6.41 8.43
N ASP A 57 4.56 5.52 7.79
CA ASP A 57 4.48 5.29 6.35
C ASP A 57 3.05 4.90 5.94
N GLY A 58 2.44 5.74 5.09
CA GLY A 58 1.13 5.50 4.50
C GLY A 58 -0.02 6.35 5.05
N PHE A 59 0.21 7.17 6.08
CA PHE A 59 -0.73 8.21 6.47
C PHE A 59 -0.55 9.45 5.58
N THR A 60 -1.61 10.25 5.45
CA THR A 60 -1.57 11.55 4.77
C THR A 60 -2.00 12.60 5.79
N SER A 61 -1.18 13.62 6.01
CA SER A 61 -1.60 14.80 6.78
C SER A 61 -2.31 15.78 5.84
N ASP A 62 -3.37 16.42 6.31
CA ASP A 62 -4.07 17.46 5.54
C ASP A 62 -3.33 18.81 5.59
N SER A 63 -2.13 18.84 6.18
CA SER A 63 -1.23 20.00 6.24
C SER A 63 -0.73 20.49 4.87
N GLY A 64 -1.21 19.91 3.76
CA GLY A 64 -0.95 20.34 2.39
C GLY A 64 -2.21 20.75 1.60
N MET A 65 -3.40 20.84 2.23
CA MET A 65 -4.62 21.32 1.56
C MET A 65 -5.13 22.62 2.19
N SER A 66 -4.23 23.59 2.35
CA SER A 66 -4.58 25.00 2.50
C SER A 66 -4.01 25.70 1.28
N LEU A 67 -4.80 25.82 0.22
CA LEU A 67 -4.71 26.84 -0.83
C LEU A 67 -5.92 26.69 -1.78
N LEU A 68 -7.12 26.91 -1.22
CA LEU A 68 -8.26 27.55 -1.89
C LEU A 68 -9.04 28.31 -0.82
#